data_AF-A0A516WL32-F1
#
_entry.id   AF-A0A516WL32-F1
#
_cell.length_a   1.000
_cell.length_b   1.000
_cell.length_c   1.000
_cell.angle_alpha   90.00
_cell.angle_beta   90.00
_cell.angle_gamma   90.00
#
_symmetry.space_group_name_H-M   'P 1'
#
loop_
_entity.id
_entity.type
_entity.pdbx_description
1 polymer ?
#
loop_
_entity_poly.entity_id
_entity_poly.type
_entity_poly.pdbx_seq_one_letter_code
_entity_poly.pdbx_strand_id
1 'polypeptide(L)'
;MGNAVSVNPALALHTFIDRVMKSETPHVHEAFVNVLNCNLGTVEYVQRHSEIVALVAAVTERLHALPQDARARNRYLAYVPSWYDAVVPRNAWNQTNPGPSAIISADSLHLLDSLVDYFDFTFADSRSVMSAEAVEHLREGLQEWRELLEDADLPDSLVLQIRGQVDHIEWLLANVELVGNQAVERRARELVGSGVDVMAARPRTAKRVGAALAGVVRFLTLIHTGVDEANGILEGVQQMTATVQEIAGGEVPALELPAAPGPTDVPRIPRLDDPNIIDADVEDDEAAG
;
A
#
# COMPACT_ATOMS: atom_id res chain seq x y z
N MET A 1 2.31 -18.40 12.40
CA MET A 1 1.20 -17.51 11.97
C MET A 1 1.77 -16.11 11.97
N GLY A 2 2.02 -15.53 10.79
CA GLY A 2 2.44 -14.14 10.69
C GLY A 2 1.26 -13.23 11.04
N ASN A 3 1.47 -12.24 11.90
CA ASN A 3 0.42 -11.28 12.25
C ASN A 3 0.08 -10.45 11.00
N ALA A 4 -1.22 -10.30 10.73
CA ALA A 4 -1.68 -9.44 9.66
C ALA A 4 -1.27 -7.99 9.96
N VAL A 5 -0.72 -7.30 8.95
CA VAL A 5 -0.19 -5.95 9.13
C VAL A 5 -1.11 -4.96 8.43
N SER A 6 -1.66 -4.02 9.21
CA SER A 6 -2.37 -2.85 8.70
C SER A 6 -1.57 -1.61 9.09
N VAL A 7 -0.85 -1.03 8.13
CA VAL A 7 -0.13 0.23 8.34
C VAL A 7 -0.89 1.36 7.66
N ASN A 8 -1.55 2.20 8.45
CA ASN A 8 -2.18 3.41 7.93
C ASN A 8 -1.10 4.45 7.56
N PRO A 9 -1.39 5.40 6.65
CA PRO A 9 -0.36 6.31 6.12
C PRO A 9 0.20 7.28 7.18
N ALA A 10 -0.57 7.60 8.24
CA ALA A 10 -0.05 8.44 9.33
C ALA A 10 1.01 7.68 10.13
N LEU A 11 0.80 6.38 10.40
CA LEU A 11 1.76 5.54 11.11
C LEU A 11 3.04 5.34 10.30
N ALA A 12 2.91 5.07 9.00
CA ALA A 12 4.07 4.94 8.10
C ALA A 12 4.88 6.24 8.06
N LEU A 13 4.20 7.39 7.91
CA LEU A 13 4.84 8.71 7.90
C LEU A 13 5.53 9.02 9.23
N HIS A 14 4.86 8.75 10.35
CA HIS A 14 5.44 8.90 11.68
C HIS A 14 6.70 8.05 11.84
N THR A 15 6.62 6.77 11.47
CA THR A 15 7.73 5.81 11.58
C THR A 15 8.92 6.25 10.73
N PHE A 16 8.69 6.73 9.51
CA PHE A 16 9.75 7.27 8.66
C PHE A 16 10.42 8.49 9.31
N ILE A 17 9.64 9.49 9.73
CA ILE A 17 10.17 10.73 10.32
C ILE A 17 10.91 10.43 11.63
N ASP A 18 10.35 9.56 12.48
CA ASP A 18 10.97 9.15 13.74
C ASP A 18 12.30 8.43 13.52
N ARG A 19 12.39 7.50 12.55
CA ARG A 19 13.65 6.82 12.19
C ARG A 19 14.69 7.79 11.64
N VAL A 20 14.27 8.77 10.84
CA VAL A 20 15.17 9.85 10.37
C VAL A 20 15.69 10.65 11.56
N MET A 21 14.82 11.11 12.46
CA MET A 21 15.20 11.91 13.63
C MET A 21 16.14 11.18 14.58
N LYS A 22 15.95 9.87 14.74
CA LYS A 22 16.78 8.99 15.59
C LYS A 22 18.06 8.50 14.89
N SER A 23 18.29 8.88 13.63
CA SER A 23 19.53 8.55 12.93
C SER A 23 20.71 9.22 13.62
N GLU A 24 21.78 8.46 13.85
CA GLU A 24 23.05 8.97 14.42
C GLU A 24 23.91 9.71 13.37
N THR A 25 23.37 9.98 12.19
CA THR A 25 24.09 10.68 11.12
C THR A 25 24.19 12.18 11.38
N PRO A 26 25.29 12.83 10.95
CA PRO A 26 25.45 14.27 11.08
C PRO A 26 24.47 15.08 10.23
N HIS A 27 24.00 14.53 9.10
CA HIS A 27 23.21 15.26 8.12
C HIS A 27 21.90 14.55 7.75
N VAL A 28 20.83 15.33 7.56
CA VAL A 28 19.49 14.84 7.17
C VAL A 28 19.53 13.95 5.92
N HIS A 29 20.31 14.32 4.91
CA HIS A 29 20.38 13.54 3.67
C HIS A 29 21.01 12.16 3.88
N GLU A 30 22.01 12.05 4.77
CA GLU A 30 22.61 10.76 5.16
C GLU A 30 21.61 9.92 5.95
N ALA A 31 20.81 10.54 6.83
CA ALA A 31 19.71 9.86 7.50
C ALA A 31 18.71 9.26 6.50
N PHE A 32 18.35 10.02 5.45
CA PHE A 32 17.43 9.53 4.40
C PHE A 32 18.03 8.38 3.61
N VAL A 33 19.30 8.50 3.20
CA VAL A 33 20.05 7.42 2.51
C VAL A 33 20.08 6.15 3.35
N ASN A 34 20.31 6.29 4.66
CA ASN A 34 20.36 5.16 5.59
C ASN A 34 18.99 4.53 5.81
N VAL A 35 17.94 5.35 6.04
CA VAL A 35 16.58 4.84 6.28
C VAL A 35 15.98 4.21 5.03
N LEU A 36 16.21 4.80 3.85
CA LEU A 36 15.74 4.28 2.56
C LEU A 36 16.66 3.21 1.97
N ASN A 37 17.82 2.97 2.58
CA ASN A 37 18.85 2.03 2.12
C ASN A 37 19.20 2.19 0.63
N CYS A 38 19.39 3.42 0.15
CA CYS A 38 19.75 3.72 -1.24
C CYS A 38 20.53 5.03 -1.36
N ASN A 39 21.39 5.12 -2.37
CA ASN A 39 22.27 6.27 -2.58
C ASN A 39 21.53 7.49 -3.12
N LEU A 40 21.83 8.68 -2.59
CA LEU A 40 21.28 9.93 -3.10
C LEU A 40 21.60 10.13 -4.58
N GLY A 41 20.62 10.59 -5.37
CA GLY A 41 20.78 10.88 -6.79
C GLY A 41 20.61 9.69 -7.74
N THR A 42 20.29 8.49 -7.23
CA THR A 42 19.91 7.35 -8.06
C THR A 42 18.42 7.35 -8.40
N VAL A 43 18.04 6.64 -9.47
CA VAL A 43 16.61 6.41 -9.81
C VAL A 43 15.89 5.71 -8.65
N GLU A 44 16.56 4.75 -8.01
CA GLU A 44 16.06 4.02 -6.85
C GLU A 44 15.74 4.95 -5.68
N TYR A 45 16.62 5.92 -5.38
CA TYR A 45 16.34 6.92 -4.35
C TYR A 45 15.14 7.77 -4.69
N VAL A 46 15.03 8.26 -5.92
CA VAL A 46 13.88 9.05 -6.37
C VAL A 46 12.60 8.23 -6.23
N GLN A 47 12.62 6.97 -6.64
CA GLN A 47 11.49 6.07 -6.55
C GLN A 47 11.07 5.84 -5.09
N ARG A 48 12.00 5.45 -4.20
CA ARG A 48 11.72 5.20 -2.77
C ARG A 48 11.29 6.45 -2.03
N HIS A 49 11.94 7.59 -2.27
CA HIS A 49 11.57 8.86 -1.64
C HIS A 49 10.19 9.34 -2.11
N SER A 50 9.82 9.10 -3.38
CA SER A 50 8.47 9.43 -3.86
C SER A 50 7.37 8.69 -3.13
N GLU A 51 7.62 7.46 -2.65
CA GLU A 51 6.65 6.70 -1.84
C GLU A 51 6.44 7.35 -0.47
N ILE A 52 7.50 7.90 0.13
CA ILE A 52 7.40 8.67 1.38
C ILE A 52 6.66 9.99 1.16
N VAL A 53 6.93 10.69 0.06
CA VAL A 53 6.18 11.92 -0.30
C VAL A 53 4.70 11.60 -0.50
N ALA A 54 4.39 10.45 -1.12
CA ALA A 54 3.01 10.01 -1.30
C ALA A 54 2.27 9.73 0.01
N LEU A 55 2.97 9.40 1.11
CA LEU A 55 2.34 9.28 2.44
C LEU A 55 1.75 10.61 2.92
N VAL A 56 2.44 11.73 2.68
CA VAL A 56 1.93 13.05 3.06
C VAL A 56 0.66 13.38 2.28
N ALA A 57 0.63 13.03 0.98
CA ALA A 57 -0.57 13.17 0.15
C ALA A 57 -1.72 12.28 0.70
N ALA A 58 -1.45 11.00 0.99
CA ALA A 58 -2.44 10.07 1.53
C ALA A 58 -3.01 10.52 2.89
N VAL A 59 -2.17 11.05 3.79
CA VAL A 59 -2.62 11.65 5.06
C VAL A 59 -3.52 12.86 4.79
N THR A 60 -3.12 13.73 3.87
CA THR A 60 -3.88 14.94 3.50
C THR A 60 -5.23 14.57 2.89
N GLU A 61 -5.28 13.60 1.99
CA GLU A 61 -6.51 13.09 1.39
C GLU A 61 -7.47 12.53 2.44
N ARG A 62 -6.98 11.72 3.40
CA ARG A 62 -7.80 11.21 4.50
C ARG A 62 -8.33 12.31 5.40
N LEU A 63 -7.54 13.36 5.68
CA LEU A 63 -8.03 14.53 6.40
C LEU A 63 -9.13 15.26 5.61
N HIS A 64 -9.00 15.37 4.28
CA HIS A 64 -10.02 15.99 3.44
C HIS A 64 -11.29 15.15 3.27
N ALA A 65 -11.21 13.83 3.44
CA ALA A 65 -12.37 12.93 3.46
C ALA A 65 -13.26 13.14 4.70
N LEU A 66 -12.75 13.78 5.76
CA LEU A 66 -13.54 14.14 6.94
C LEU A 66 -14.47 15.34 6.64
N PRO A 67 -15.61 15.45 7.36
CA PRO A 67 -16.50 16.61 7.28
C PRO A 67 -15.74 17.94 7.43
N GLN A 68 -16.14 18.97 6.69
CA GLN A 68 -15.41 20.24 6.64
C GLN A 68 -15.35 20.98 7.99
N ASP A 69 -16.38 20.81 8.80
CA ASP A 69 -16.55 21.36 10.14
C ASP A 69 -15.92 20.50 11.24
N ALA A 70 -15.41 19.31 10.90
CA ALA A 70 -14.79 18.42 11.88
C ALA A 70 -13.57 19.10 12.53
N ARG A 71 -13.62 19.24 13.87
CA ARG A 71 -12.54 19.83 14.66
C ARG A 71 -11.19 19.14 14.43
N ALA A 72 -11.20 17.81 14.29
CA ALA A 72 -10.00 17.01 14.02
C ALA A 72 -9.35 17.43 12.70
N ARG A 73 -10.13 17.48 11.61
CA ARG A 73 -9.65 17.91 10.29
C ARG A 73 -8.95 19.27 10.36
N ASN A 74 -9.62 20.28 10.92
CA ASN A 74 -9.08 21.64 10.98
C ASN A 74 -7.82 21.73 11.85
N ARG A 75 -7.77 20.97 12.95
CA ARG A 75 -6.58 20.89 13.81
C ARG A 75 -5.39 20.27 13.07
N TYR A 76 -5.56 19.11 12.45
CA TYR A 76 -4.45 18.37 11.86
C TYR A 76 -3.98 18.96 10.53
N LEU A 77 -4.87 19.54 9.71
CA LEU A 77 -4.48 20.21 8.47
C LEU A 77 -3.47 21.36 8.69
N ALA A 78 -3.52 22.02 9.84
CA ALA A 78 -2.55 23.07 10.19
C ALA A 78 -1.10 22.56 10.30
N TYR A 79 -0.91 21.27 10.54
CA TYR A 79 0.42 20.64 10.73
C TYR A 79 0.95 19.95 9.47
N VAL A 80 0.10 19.72 8.45
CA VAL A 80 0.50 19.12 7.17
C VAL A 80 1.70 19.81 6.53
N PRO A 81 1.82 21.15 6.50
CA PRO A 81 3.02 21.80 5.98
C PRO A 81 4.30 21.39 6.72
N SER A 82 4.25 21.25 8.05
CA SER A 82 5.40 20.83 8.84
C SER A 82 5.79 19.37 8.58
N TRP A 83 4.81 18.48 8.36
CA TRP A 83 5.08 17.09 7.99
C TRP A 83 5.67 17.00 6.57
N TYR A 84 5.15 17.79 5.64
CA TYR A 84 5.67 17.87 4.28
C TYR A 84 7.12 18.38 4.27
N ASP A 85 7.41 19.47 4.99
CA ASP A 85 8.76 20.04 5.07
C ASP A 85 9.74 19.08 5.75
N ALA A 86 9.27 18.18 6.63
CA ALA A 86 10.10 17.13 7.19
C ALA A 86 10.49 16.06 6.15
N VAL A 87 9.60 15.72 5.23
CA VAL A 87 9.87 14.75 4.15
C VAL A 87 10.62 15.39 2.97
N VAL A 88 10.35 16.66 2.69
CA VAL A 88 10.93 17.43 1.59
C VAL A 88 11.61 18.67 2.16
N PRO A 89 12.81 18.53 2.76
CA PRO A 89 13.39 19.60 3.57
C PRO A 89 14.06 20.67 2.69
N ARG A 90 13.23 21.53 2.08
CA ARG A 90 13.63 22.56 1.08
C ARG A 90 14.80 23.43 1.52
N ASN A 91 14.86 23.74 2.82
CA ASN A 91 15.87 24.60 3.40
C ASN A 91 17.05 23.83 4.00
N ALA A 92 16.90 22.55 4.34
CA ALA A 92 17.94 21.79 5.04
C ALA A 92 19.02 21.23 4.09
N TRP A 93 18.73 21.06 2.80
CA TRP A 93 19.70 20.52 1.83
C TRP A 93 20.98 21.35 1.71
N ASN A 94 20.86 22.68 1.87
CA ASN A 94 21.97 23.63 1.71
C ASN A 94 22.39 24.30 3.03
N GLN A 95 21.72 23.99 4.14
CA GLN A 95 22.07 24.57 5.44
C GLN A 95 23.18 23.74 6.10
N THR A 96 24.16 24.44 6.66
CA THR A 96 25.42 23.84 7.15
C THR A 96 25.26 22.93 8.37
N ASN A 97 24.08 22.84 9.03
CA ASN A 97 23.71 21.75 9.96
C ASN A 97 22.44 22.07 10.76
N PRO A 98 21.24 21.71 10.30
CA PRO A 98 20.26 21.10 11.18
C PRO A 98 20.48 19.59 11.12
N GLY A 99 20.92 19.00 12.23
CA GLY A 99 20.98 17.55 12.36
C GLY A 99 19.58 16.93 12.21
N PRO A 100 19.48 15.60 11.98
CA PRO A 100 18.19 14.93 11.75
C PRO A 100 17.14 15.19 12.84
N SER A 101 17.56 15.37 14.09
CA SER A 101 16.68 15.68 15.23
C SER A 101 15.97 17.04 15.14
N ALA A 102 16.41 17.95 14.27
CA ALA A 102 15.83 19.28 14.10
C ALA A 102 14.88 19.38 12.88
N ILE A 103 14.64 18.27 12.16
CA ILE A 103 13.84 18.28 10.93
C ILE A 103 12.36 18.60 11.15
N ILE A 104 11.86 18.31 12.36
CA ILE A 104 10.49 18.61 12.79
C ILE A 104 10.47 18.82 14.32
N SER A 105 9.55 19.66 14.80
CA SER A 105 9.33 19.80 16.26
C SER A 105 8.70 18.55 16.87
N ALA A 106 9.06 18.23 18.11
CA ALA A 106 8.46 17.12 18.87
C ALA A 106 6.93 17.20 18.91
N ASP A 107 6.35 18.39 19.13
CA ASP A 107 4.89 18.58 19.17
C ASP A 107 4.20 18.19 17.87
N SER A 108 4.79 18.55 16.72
CA SER A 108 4.25 18.19 15.40
C SER A 108 4.36 16.70 15.11
N LEU A 109 5.40 16.03 15.62
CA LEU A 109 5.53 14.57 15.52
C LEU A 109 4.51 13.86 16.43
N HIS A 110 4.35 14.31 17.68
CA HIS A 110 3.33 13.78 18.60
C HIS A 110 1.89 13.95 18.08
N LEU A 111 1.61 15.02 17.35
CA LEU A 111 0.31 15.20 16.71
C LEU A 111 0.09 14.23 15.55
N LEU A 112 1.15 13.87 14.82
CA LEU A 112 1.07 12.84 13.79
C LEU A 112 0.83 11.46 14.43
N ASP A 113 1.49 11.17 15.54
CA ASP A 113 1.26 9.95 16.34
C ASP A 113 -0.21 9.88 16.83
N SER A 114 -0.73 10.98 17.40
CA SER A 114 -2.15 11.06 17.79
C SER A 114 -3.12 10.88 16.61
N LEU A 115 -2.69 11.22 15.39
CA LEU A 115 -3.50 11.04 14.18
C LEU A 115 -3.58 9.57 13.76
N VAL A 116 -2.59 8.75 14.13
CA VAL A 116 -2.59 7.29 13.89
C VAL A 116 -3.82 6.65 14.50
N ASP A 117 -4.00 6.84 15.82
CA ASP A 117 -5.14 6.28 16.55
C ASP A 117 -6.47 6.77 15.99
N TYR A 118 -6.52 8.07 15.66
CA TYR A 118 -7.73 8.67 15.09
C TYR A 118 -8.08 8.08 13.72
N PHE A 119 -7.09 7.85 12.84
CA PHE A 119 -7.31 7.21 11.55
C PHE A 119 -7.68 5.74 11.69
N ASP A 120 -7.06 5.02 12.62
CA ASP A 120 -7.39 3.62 12.87
C ASP A 120 -8.82 3.45 13.38
N PHE A 121 -9.31 4.38 14.19
CA PHE A 121 -10.70 4.39 14.62
C PHE A 121 -11.66 4.82 13.50
N THR A 122 -11.36 5.93 12.82
CA THR A 122 -12.29 6.57 11.86
C THR A 122 -12.41 5.80 10.55
N PHE A 123 -11.32 5.19 10.09
CA PHE A 123 -11.24 4.47 8.82
C PHE A 123 -11.10 2.97 9.03
N ALA A 124 -11.60 2.46 10.16
CA ALA A 124 -11.42 1.06 10.58
C ALA A 124 -11.86 0.07 9.49
N ASP A 125 -12.99 0.34 8.87
CA ASP A 125 -13.66 -0.53 7.88
C ASP A 125 -13.05 -0.45 6.48
N SER A 126 -12.29 0.61 6.18
CA SER A 126 -11.60 0.79 4.90
C SER A 126 -10.12 0.44 4.99
N ARG A 127 -9.70 -0.30 6.02
CA ARG A 127 -8.31 -0.74 6.18
C ARG A 127 -8.04 -1.92 5.25
N SER A 128 -7.12 -1.72 4.33
CA SER A 128 -6.47 -2.83 3.64
C SER A 128 -5.54 -3.53 4.62
N VAL A 129 -5.86 -4.78 4.90
CA VAL A 129 -5.07 -5.65 5.77
C VAL A 129 -4.32 -6.63 4.89
N MET A 130 -2.99 -6.59 4.90
CA MET A 130 -2.19 -7.57 4.17
C MET A 130 -2.03 -8.82 5.05
N SER A 131 -2.81 -9.86 4.74
CA SER A 131 -2.65 -11.17 5.35
C SER A 131 -1.34 -11.82 4.88
N ALA A 132 -0.79 -12.74 5.68
CA ALA A 132 0.40 -13.48 5.28
C ALA A 132 0.18 -14.27 3.98
N GLU A 133 -1.03 -14.79 3.76
CA GLU A 133 -1.44 -15.48 2.53
C GLU A 133 -1.44 -14.54 1.32
N ALA A 134 -2.01 -13.34 1.46
CA ALA A 134 -2.01 -12.36 0.38
C ALA A 134 -0.56 -11.98 -0.02
N VAL A 135 0.29 -11.73 0.98
CA VAL A 135 1.71 -11.41 0.74
C VAL A 135 2.43 -12.57 0.04
N GLU A 136 2.12 -13.81 0.40
CA GLU A 136 2.72 -14.98 -0.25
C GLU A 136 2.32 -15.08 -1.72
N HIS A 137 1.04 -14.90 -2.05
CA HIS A 137 0.60 -14.85 -3.45
C HIS A 137 1.25 -13.73 -4.26
N LEU A 138 1.47 -12.57 -3.64
CA LEU A 138 2.22 -11.51 -4.31
C LEU A 138 3.64 -11.95 -4.60
N ARG A 139 4.34 -12.56 -3.64
CA ARG A 139 5.71 -13.07 -3.83
C ARG A 139 5.80 -14.14 -4.91
N GLU A 140 4.85 -15.09 -4.92
CA GLU A 140 4.73 -16.10 -5.98
C GLU A 140 4.60 -15.43 -7.35
N GLY A 141 3.70 -14.44 -7.48
CA GLY A 141 3.53 -13.69 -8.73
C GLY A 141 4.78 -12.92 -9.16
N LEU A 142 5.48 -12.28 -8.22
CA LEU A 142 6.73 -11.57 -8.51
C LEU A 142 7.85 -12.52 -8.95
N GLN A 143 7.92 -13.72 -8.37
CA GLN A 143 8.89 -14.74 -8.76
C GLN A 143 8.60 -15.28 -10.17
N GLU A 144 7.33 -15.58 -10.47
CA GLU A 144 6.90 -15.97 -11.82
C GLU A 144 7.21 -14.88 -12.85
N TRP A 145 7.07 -13.61 -12.48
CA TRP A 145 7.50 -12.50 -13.32
C TRP A 145 9.00 -12.53 -13.60
N ARG A 146 9.86 -12.83 -12.63
CA ARG A 146 11.30 -12.94 -12.86
C ARG A 146 11.64 -14.05 -13.84
N GLU A 147 11.07 -15.23 -13.63
CA GLU A 147 11.27 -16.39 -14.50
C GLU A 147 10.79 -16.11 -15.93
N LEU A 148 9.66 -15.40 -16.05
CA LEU A 148 9.17 -14.93 -17.35
C LEU A 148 10.17 -13.98 -18.02
N LEU A 149 10.72 -13.02 -17.28
CA LEU A 149 11.62 -12.00 -17.83
C LEU A 149 12.99 -12.54 -18.25
N GLU A 150 13.41 -13.72 -17.78
CA GLU A 150 14.65 -14.37 -18.23
C GLU A 150 14.47 -15.07 -19.59
N ASP A 151 13.27 -15.59 -19.83
CA ASP A 151 12.98 -16.54 -20.91
C ASP A 151 12.01 -16.01 -21.97
N ALA A 152 11.49 -14.79 -21.82
CA ALA A 152 10.53 -14.21 -22.74
C ALA A 152 11.22 -13.37 -23.82
N ASP A 153 10.79 -13.56 -25.08
CA ASP A 153 11.16 -12.74 -26.24
C ASP A 153 10.46 -11.37 -26.18
N LEU A 154 10.80 -10.60 -25.14
CA LEU A 154 10.32 -9.24 -24.90
C LEU A 154 11.42 -8.22 -25.25
N PRO A 155 11.07 -7.00 -25.68
CA PRO A 155 12.05 -5.95 -25.88
C PRO A 155 12.82 -5.63 -24.58
N ASP A 156 14.14 -5.45 -24.66
CA ASP A 156 15.01 -5.17 -23.50
C ASP A 156 14.51 -4.03 -22.62
N SER A 157 13.96 -2.97 -23.22
CA SER A 157 13.39 -1.83 -22.50
C SER A 157 12.20 -2.22 -21.63
N LEU A 158 11.33 -3.11 -22.12
CA LEU A 158 10.17 -3.61 -21.40
C LEU A 158 10.60 -4.58 -20.30
N VAL A 159 11.59 -5.42 -20.58
CA VAL A 159 12.20 -6.31 -19.57
C VAL A 159 12.76 -5.49 -18.42
N LEU A 160 13.53 -4.45 -18.72
CA LEU A 160 14.12 -3.56 -17.71
C LEU A 160 13.05 -2.84 -16.89
N GLN A 161 12.00 -2.33 -17.54
CA GLN A 161 10.89 -1.65 -16.88
C GLN A 161 10.14 -2.58 -15.92
N ILE A 162 9.72 -3.76 -16.37
CA ILE A 162 8.96 -4.70 -15.54
C ILE A 162 9.85 -5.23 -14.41
N ARG A 163 11.13 -5.52 -14.68
CA ARG A 163 12.09 -5.91 -13.64
C ARG A 163 12.20 -4.83 -12.55
N GLY A 164 12.31 -3.56 -12.95
CA GLY A 164 12.30 -2.43 -12.01
C GLY A 164 11.00 -2.31 -11.20
N GLN A 165 9.84 -2.61 -11.79
CA GLN A 165 8.56 -2.67 -11.06
C GLN A 165 8.55 -3.82 -10.05
N VAL A 166 8.99 -5.02 -10.45
CA VAL A 166 9.06 -6.21 -9.59
C VAL A 166 9.98 -5.98 -8.40
N ASP A 167 11.20 -5.51 -8.66
CA ASP A 167 12.20 -5.25 -7.61
C ASP A 167 11.73 -4.14 -6.65
N HIS A 168 11.01 -3.13 -7.17
CA HIS A 168 10.43 -2.08 -6.32
C HIS A 168 9.29 -2.61 -5.44
N ILE A 169 8.39 -3.45 -5.96
CA ILE A 169 7.32 -4.05 -5.16
C ILE A 169 7.90 -4.92 -4.03
N GLU A 170 8.97 -5.66 -4.30
CA GLU A 170 9.65 -6.42 -3.24
C GLU A 170 10.25 -5.52 -2.17
N TRP A 171 10.87 -4.41 -2.57
CA TRP A 171 11.36 -3.44 -1.61
C TRP A 171 10.21 -2.87 -0.76
N LEU A 172 9.06 -2.55 -1.38
CA LEU A 172 7.87 -2.08 -0.65
C LEU A 172 7.37 -3.11 0.35
N LEU A 173 7.32 -4.39 -0.03
CA LEU A 173 6.95 -5.48 0.88
C LEU A 173 7.90 -5.61 2.08
N ALA A 174 9.21 -5.51 1.83
CA ALA A 174 10.22 -5.56 2.89
C ALA A 174 10.18 -4.33 3.81
N ASN A 175 9.60 -3.22 3.35
CA ASN A 175 9.57 -1.94 4.06
C ASN A 175 8.15 -1.44 4.31
N VAL A 176 7.16 -2.34 4.39
CA VAL A 176 5.74 -1.97 4.54
C VAL A 176 5.48 -1.03 5.71
N GLU A 177 6.20 -1.19 6.83
CA GLU A 177 6.11 -0.30 7.99
C GLU A 177 6.51 1.14 7.69
N LEU A 178 7.39 1.35 6.70
CA LEU A 178 7.88 2.67 6.27
C LEU A 178 6.98 3.32 5.23
N VAL A 179 6.40 2.53 4.33
CA VAL A 179 5.70 3.06 3.13
C VAL A 179 4.19 2.84 3.15
N GLY A 180 3.69 2.07 4.10
CA GLY A 180 2.28 1.69 4.20
C GLY A 180 1.83 0.65 3.17
N ASN A 181 0.68 0.02 3.43
CA ASN A 181 0.13 -1.04 2.56
C ASN A 181 -0.26 -0.48 1.17
N GLN A 182 -0.81 0.74 1.13
CA GLN A 182 -1.33 1.37 -0.09
C GLN A 182 -0.28 1.49 -1.21
N ALA A 183 1.00 1.66 -0.87
CA ALA A 183 2.08 1.72 -1.85
C ALA A 183 2.26 0.37 -2.57
N VAL A 184 2.24 -0.74 -1.82
CA VAL A 184 2.32 -2.10 -2.37
C VAL A 184 1.15 -2.35 -3.32
N GLU A 185 -0.05 -2.00 -2.91
CA GLU A 185 -1.27 -2.21 -3.71
C GLU A 185 -1.25 -1.42 -5.01
N ARG A 186 -0.88 -0.14 -4.95
CA ARG A 186 -0.80 0.73 -6.12
C ARG A 186 0.17 0.14 -7.13
N ARG A 187 1.37 -0.25 -6.70
CA ARG A 187 2.38 -0.84 -7.60
C ARG A 187 1.99 -2.23 -8.11
N ALA A 188 1.31 -3.04 -7.31
CA ALA A 188 0.75 -4.30 -7.77
C ALA A 188 -0.31 -4.08 -8.87
N ARG A 189 -1.22 -3.11 -8.72
CA ARG A 189 -2.19 -2.74 -9.78
C ARG A 189 -1.49 -2.25 -11.05
N GLU A 190 -0.45 -1.42 -10.91
CA GLU A 190 0.35 -0.96 -12.05
C GLU A 190 1.04 -2.14 -12.77
N LEU A 191 1.56 -3.12 -12.04
CA LEU A 191 2.15 -4.33 -12.61
C LEU A 191 1.11 -5.18 -13.36
N VAL A 192 -0.13 -5.27 -12.83
CA VAL A 192 -1.24 -5.90 -13.56
C VAL A 192 -1.50 -5.17 -14.89
N GLY A 193 -1.56 -3.84 -14.86
CA GLY A 193 -1.69 -3.02 -16.08
C GLY A 193 -0.56 -3.25 -17.09
N SER A 194 0.70 -3.24 -16.63
CA SER A 194 1.86 -3.55 -17.47
C SER A 194 1.76 -4.95 -18.09
N GLY A 195 1.36 -5.95 -17.30
CA GLY A 195 1.19 -7.32 -17.79
C GLY A 195 0.07 -7.43 -18.82
N VAL A 196 -1.02 -6.69 -18.60
CA VAL A 196 -2.11 -6.55 -19.56
C VAL A 196 -1.59 -6.01 -20.90
N ASP A 197 -0.84 -4.91 -20.88
CA ASP A 197 -0.26 -4.35 -22.10
C ASP A 197 0.70 -5.32 -22.80
N VAL A 198 1.48 -6.10 -22.04
CA VAL A 198 2.36 -7.15 -22.59
C VAL A 198 1.55 -8.23 -23.30
N MET A 199 0.45 -8.71 -22.71
CA MET A 199 -0.40 -9.74 -23.32
C MET A 199 -1.00 -9.25 -24.64
N ALA A 200 -1.44 -8.00 -24.70
CA ALA A 200 -1.98 -7.39 -25.91
C ALA A 200 -0.91 -7.22 -27.00
N ALA A 201 0.29 -6.76 -26.63
CA ALA A 201 1.38 -6.55 -27.57
C ALA A 201 2.03 -7.86 -28.06
N ARG A 202 2.04 -8.92 -27.22
CA ARG A 202 2.68 -10.20 -27.48
C ARG A 202 1.77 -11.38 -27.12
N PRO A 203 0.76 -11.69 -27.95
CA PRO A 203 -0.18 -12.79 -27.68
C PRO A 203 0.48 -14.16 -27.43
N ARG A 204 1.63 -14.43 -28.04
CA ARG A 204 2.38 -15.69 -27.87
C ARG A 204 2.89 -15.90 -26.44
N THR A 205 3.17 -14.84 -25.70
CA THR A 205 3.62 -14.91 -24.30
C THR A 205 2.48 -14.78 -23.30
N ALA A 206 1.25 -14.54 -23.77
CA ALA A 206 0.14 -14.18 -22.90
C ALA A 206 -0.20 -15.24 -21.85
N LYS A 207 -0.08 -16.53 -22.18
CA LYS A 207 -0.28 -17.61 -21.20
C LYS A 207 0.71 -17.53 -20.03
N ARG A 208 1.99 -17.23 -20.32
CA ARG A 208 3.03 -17.09 -19.29
C ARG A 208 2.82 -15.83 -18.47
N VAL A 209 2.49 -14.72 -19.14
CA VAL A 209 2.20 -13.44 -18.46
C VAL A 209 0.99 -13.60 -17.55
N GLY A 210 -0.06 -14.27 -18.02
CA GLY A 210 -1.24 -14.56 -17.22
C GLY A 210 -0.92 -15.39 -15.96
N ALA A 211 -0.06 -16.40 -16.07
CA ALA A 211 0.41 -17.16 -14.90
C ALA A 211 1.13 -16.26 -13.88
N ALA A 212 2.05 -15.39 -14.35
CA ALA A 212 2.73 -14.42 -13.48
C ALA A 212 1.77 -13.39 -12.84
N LEU A 213 0.72 -12.99 -13.56
CA LEU A 213 -0.31 -12.10 -13.05
C LEU A 213 -1.22 -12.76 -12.02
N ALA A 214 -1.40 -14.09 -12.05
CA ALA A 214 -2.36 -14.78 -11.19
C ALA A 214 -2.08 -14.54 -9.70
N GLY A 215 -0.80 -14.59 -9.28
CA GLY A 215 -0.40 -14.30 -7.90
C GLY A 215 -0.67 -12.85 -7.49
N VAL A 216 -0.37 -11.89 -8.38
CA VAL A 216 -0.60 -10.46 -8.15
C VAL A 216 -2.10 -10.15 -8.04
N VAL A 217 -2.93 -10.75 -8.90
CA VAL A 217 -4.39 -10.58 -8.88
C VAL A 217 -5.01 -11.22 -7.64
N ARG A 218 -4.51 -12.40 -7.23
CA ARG A 218 -4.93 -13.04 -5.96
C ARG A 218 -4.62 -12.16 -4.76
N PHE A 219 -3.41 -11.60 -4.69
CA PHE A 219 -3.05 -10.61 -3.67
C PHE A 219 -4.04 -9.44 -3.65
N LEU A 220 -4.30 -8.82 -4.80
CA LEU A 220 -5.23 -7.70 -4.90
C LEU A 220 -6.67 -8.06 -4.49
N THR A 221 -7.09 -9.30 -4.76
CA THR A 221 -8.43 -9.79 -4.37
C THR A 221 -8.53 -10.01 -2.86
N LEU A 222 -7.48 -10.55 -2.23
CA LEU A 222 -7.49 -10.86 -0.79
C LEU A 222 -7.43 -9.62 0.10
N ILE A 223 -6.81 -8.53 -0.37
CA ILE A 223 -6.70 -7.29 0.41
C ILE A 223 -7.90 -6.34 0.20
N HIS A 224 -8.66 -6.51 -0.88
CA HIS A 224 -9.90 -5.77 -1.13
C HIS A 224 -11.10 -6.64 -0.76
N THR A 225 -11.63 -6.43 0.45
CA THR A 225 -12.92 -7.01 0.87
C THR A 225 -14.11 -6.31 0.20
N GLY A 226 -13.89 -5.20 -0.49
CA GLY A 226 -14.86 -4.52 -1.34
C GLY A 226 -15.04 -5.25 -2.67
N VAL A 227 -16.20 -5.88 -2.84
CA VAL A 227 -16.58 -6.69 -4.02
C VAL A 227 -16.40 -5.92 -5.34
N ASP A 228 -16.67 -4.61 -5.37
CA ASP A 228 -16.74 -3.85 -6.62
C ASP A 228 -15.37 -3.58 -7.28
N GLU A 229 -14.32 -3.27 -6.49
CA GLU A 229 -12.99 -2.97 -7.04
C GLU A 229 -12.24 -4.24 -7.47
N ALA A 230 -12.37 -5.33 -6.70
CA ALA A 230 -11.79 -6.62 -7.06
C ALA A 230 -12.42 -7.19 -8.34
N ASN A 231 -13.75 -7.03 -8.50
CA ASN A 231 -14.46 -7.47 -9.69
C ASN A 231 -14.02 -6.72 -10.95
N GLY A 232 -13.81 -5.40 -10.88
CA GLY A 232 -13.34 -4.63 -12.05
C GLY A 232 -11.96 -5.08 -12.55
N ILE A 233 -11.04 -5.42 -11.63
CA ILE A 233 -9.70 -5.93 -11.98
C ILE A 233 -9.81 -7.34 -12.60
N LEU A 234 -10.60 -8.22 -11.98
CA LEU A 234 -10.81 -9.59 -12.47
C LEU A 234 -11.49 -9.59 -13.85
N GLU A 235 -12.53 -8.79 -14.05
CA GLU A 235 -13.24 -8.65 -15.32
C GLU A 235 -12.30 -8.15 -16.43
N GLY A 236 -11.46 -7.15 -16.14
CA GLY A 236 -10.49 -6.63 -17.10
C GLY A 236 -9.48 -7.69 -17.54
N VAL A 237 -8.93 -8.46 -16.58
CA VAL A 237 -7.97 -9.55 -16.87
C VAL A 237 -8.65 -10.68 -17.64
N GLN A 238 -9.87 -11.08 -17.25
CA GLN A 238 -10.64 -12.13 -17.92
C GLN A 238 -11.03 -11.75 -19.35
N GLN A 239 -11.60 -10.55 -19.55
CA GLN A 239 -12.03 -10.07 -20.86
C GLN A 239 -10.85 -10.03 -21.83
N MET A 240 -9.68 -9.62 -21.36
CA MET A 240 -8.54 -9.54 -22.25
C MET A 240 -7.86 -10.88 -22.48
N THR A 241 -7.86 -11.79 -21.50
CA THR A 241 -7.45 -13.18 -21.72
C THR A 241 -8.32 -13.83 -22.79
N ALA A 242 -9.65 -13.62 -22.74
CA ALA A 242 -10.58 -14.10 -23.74
C ALA A 242 -10.35 -13.47 -25.13
N THR A 243 -10.08 -12.16 -25.17
CA THR A 243 -9.75 -11.45 -26.42
C THR A 243 -8.46 -11.99 -27.05
N VAL A 244 -7.45 -12.26 -26.23
CA VAL A 244 -6.18 -12.83 -26.70
C VAL A 244 -6.35 -14.28 -27.16
N GLN A 245 -7.19 -15.07 -26.50
CA GLN A 245 -7.57 -16.42 -26.95
C GLN A 245 -8.22 -16.40 -28.34
N GLU A 246 -9.15 -15.47 -28.56
CA GLU A 246 -9.84 -15.31 -29.84
C GLU A 246 -8.85 -14.95 -30.97
N ILE A 247 -7.89 -14.06 -30.70
CA ILE A 247 -6.87 -13.61 -31.68
C ILE A 247 -5.81 -14.70 -31.94
N ALA A 248 -5.41 -15.46 -30.92
CA ALA A 248 -4.36 -16.47 -31.04
C ALA A 248 -4.83 -17.79 -31.68
N GLY A 249 -6.14 -17.99 -31.88
CA GLY A 249 -6.71 -19.13 -32.59
C GLY A 249 -6.51 -20.48 -31.88
N GLY A 250 -6.26 -20.48 -30.58
CA GLY A 250 -6.03 -21.69 -29.79
C GLY A 250 -6.63 -21.61 -28.38
N GLU A 251 -7.09 -22.76 -27.86
CA GLU A 251 -7.54 -22.91 -26.47
C GLU A 251 -6.35 -22.65 -25.52
N VAL A 252 -6.25 -21.43 -25.01
CA VAL A 252 -5.47 -21.18 -23.79
C VAL A 252 -6.32 -21.71 -22.63
N PRO A 253 -5.79 -22.57 -21.72
CA PRO A 253 -6.53 -22.97 -20.53
C PRO A 253 -7.04 -21.71 -19.85
N ALA A 254 -8.33 -21.66 -19.52
CA ALA A 254 -8.90 -20.56 -18.76
C ALA A 254 -7.99 -20.31 -17.56
N LEU A 255 -7.54 -19.08 -17.38
CA LEU A 255 -6.88 -18.69 -16.15
C LEU A 255 -7.87 -18.98 -15.02
N GLU A 256 -7.57 -20.00 -14.21
CA GLU A 256 -8.28 -20.26 -12.94
C GLU A 256 -7.93 -19.14 -11.97
N LEU A 257 -8.49 -17.97 -12.27
CA LEU A 257 -8.62 -16.88 -11.33
C LEU A 257 -9.60 -17.37 -10.25
N PRO A 258 -9.38 -16.97 -8.98
CA PRO A 258 -10.38 -17.20 -7.95
C PRO A 258 -11.73 -16.69 -8.45
N ALA A 259 -12.79 -17.46 -8.21
CA ALA A 259 -14.13 -16.97 -8.47
C ALA A 259 -14.31 -15.64 -7.72
N ALA A 260 -14.86 -14.64 -8.40
CA ALA A 260 -15.27 -13.41 -7.74
C ALA A 260 -16.10 -13.78 -6.51
N PRO A 261 -15.80 -13.23 -5.32
CA PRO A 261 -16.56 -13.56 -4.11
C PRO A 261 -18.03 -13.26 -4.36
N GLY A 262 -18.87 -14.28 -4.21
CA GLY A 262 -20.31 -14.11 -4.39
C GLY A 262 -20.89 -13.24 -3.28
N PRO A 263 -22.06 -12.61 -3.47
CA PRO A 263 -22.73 -11.82 -2.44
C PRO A 263 -23.06 -12.61 -1.15
N THR A 264 -22.91 -13.94 -1.17
CA THR A 264 -23.10 -14.85 -0.04
C THR A 264 -21.84 -15.18 0.77
N ASP A 265 -20.64 -14.87 0.26
CA ASP A 265 -19.36 -15.26 0.89
C ASP A 265 -18.78 -14.18 1.83
N VAL A 266 -19.46 -13.03 1.93
CA VAL A 266 -19.14 -11.99 2.91
C VAL A 266 -19.59 -12.48 4.29
N PRO A 267 -18.71 -12.57 5.30
CA PRO A 267 -19.13 -12.82 6.67
C PRO A 267 -20.17 -11.77 7.07
N ARG A 268 -21.41 -12.20 7.31
CA ARG A 268 -22.44 -11.32 7.84
C ARG A 268 -21.99 -10.87 9.22
N ILE A 269 -21.53 -9.62 9.31
CA ILE A 269 -21.35 -8.94 10.59
C ILE A 269 -22.71 -9.04 11.31
N PRO A 270 -22.79 -9.57 12.54
CA PRO A 270 -24.03 -9.59 13.29
C PRO A 270 -24.58 -8.16 13.33
N ARG A 271 -25.80 -7.97 12.84
CA ARG A 271 -26.47 -6.67 12.96
C ARG A 271 -26.54 -6.33 14.44
N LEU A 272 -26.15 -5.10 14.80
CA LEU A 272 -26.30 -4.55 16.15
C LEU A 272 -27.77 -4.42 16.59
N ASP A 273 -28.71 -4.83 15.75
CA ASP A 273 -30.15 -4.80 15.99
C ASP A 273 -30.70 -6.13 16.53
N ASP A 274 -29.85 -7.08 16.95
CA ASP A 274 -30.31 -8.32 17.59
C ASP A 274 -30.87 -7.99 18.99
N PRO A 275 -32.20 -8.05 19.19
CA PRO A 275 -32.84 -7.65 20.45
C PRO A 275 -32.63 -8.67 21.58
N ASN A 276 -31.76 -9.68 21.37
CA ASN A 276 -31.42 -10.70 22.36
C ASN A 276 -30.11 -10.43 23.13
N ILE A 277 -29.45 -9.28 22.97
CA ILE A 277 -28.41 -8.86 23.92
C ILE A 277 -29.12 -8.24 25.13
N ILE A 278 -29.56 -9.12 26.01
CA ILE A 278 -30.25 -8.83 27.26
C ILE A 278 -29.27 -8.21 28.27
N ASP A 279 -29.77 -7.16 28.92
CA ASP A 279 -29.31 -6.45 30.12
C ASP A 279 -28.20 -7.15 30.92
N ALA A 280 -27.03 -6.50 30.96
CA ALA A 280 -26.10 -6.70 32.07
C ALA A 280 -26.56 -5.80 33.22
N ASP A 281 -27.02 -6.44 34.30
CA ASP A 281 -27.42 -5.81 35.56
C ASP A 281 -26.38 -4.78 36.02
N VAL A 282 -26.82 -3.52 36.10
CA VAL A 282 -26.12 -2.46 36.81
C VAL A 282 -26.49 -2.62 38.29
N GLU A 283 -25.61 -3.27 39.06
CA GLU A 283 -25.70 -3.23 40.52
C GLU A 283 -25.31 -1.82 40.99
N ASP A 284 -26.32 -1.06 41.40
CA ASP A 284 -26.18 0.20 42.13
C ASP A 284 -25.60 -0.08 43.52
N ASP A 285 -24.33 0.29 43.72
CA ASP A 285 -23.67 0.31 45.01
C ASP A 285 -24.10 1.58 45.78
N GLU A 286 -25.26 1.51 46.44
CA GLU A 286 -25.73 2.54 47.38
C GLU A 286 -24.84 2.55 48.63
N ALA A 287 -23.89 3.49 48.64
CA ALA A 287 -23.24 3.94 49.85
C ALA A 287 -24.23 4.71 50.74
N ALA A 288 -24.67 4.12 51.84
CA ALA A 288 -25.25 4.84 52.97
C ALA A 288 -25.02 4.11 54.31
N GLY A 289 -24.34 4.78 55.24
CA GLY A 289 -24.44 4.54 56.69
C GLY A 289 -23.25 3.90 57.37
#